data_AF-A0A7Y2YBG0-F1
#
_entry.id   AF-A0A7Y2YBG0-F1
#
_cell.length_a   1.000
_cell.length_b   1.000
_cell.length_c   1.000
_cell.angle_alpha   90.00
_cell.angle_beta   90.00
_cell.angle_gamma   90.00
#
_symmetry.space_group_name_H-M   'P 1'
#
loop_
_entity.id
_entity.type
_entity.pdbx_description
1 polymer ?
#
loop_
_entity_poly.entity_id
_entity_poly.type
_entity_poly.pdbx_seq_one_letter_code
_entity_poly.pdbx_strand_id
1 'polypeptide(L)'
;ELLERPEQALISRYALGRDYHKVLRGRLRRLAKRIEAEIGSFGYRVFVDSAPVLEKALAEKAGLGWIGKHSNLLSRDAGSWFFLGEIYTDLPLPVDAPGANHCGDCRRCIDDCPTDAIVGPYRVDARRCISYLTIESRDAIPEALRPLMGNRIFGCDDCQLTCPWNRFARPSEEPDFQPRHGLDTATLAELFAWSEEEFLSRTEGSAIRRTGYVGWLRNIAVALGNVEPGSDESGAAVGALTGRLDHPSELVREHVQWALERHRID
;
A
#
# COMPACT_ATOMS: atom_id res chain seq x y z
N GLU A 1 17.87 -0.49 4.16
CA GLU A 1 17.30 -1.54 5.03
C GLU A 1 16.18 -2.35 4.40
N LEU A 2 15.01 -1.81 4.03
CA LEU A 2 13.87 -2.66 3.60
C LEU A 2 14.12 -3.51 2.32
N LEU A 3 15.01 -3.08 1.41
CA LEU A 3 15.42 -3.85 0.23
C LEU A 3 16.67 -4.72 0.45
N GLU A 4 17.27 -4.68 1.64
CA GLU A 4 18.54 -5.38 1.92
C GLU A 4 18.32 -6.87 2.24
N ARG A 5 17.07 -7.33 2.19
CA ARG A 5 16.63 -8.71 2.41
C ARG A 5 15.68 -9.13 1.28
N PRO A 6 16.21 -9.44 0.09
CA PRO A 6 15.40 -9.72 -1.10
C PRO A 6 14.45 -10.93 -0.92
N GLU A 7 14.76 -11.81 0.03
CA GLU A 7 13.95 -12.96 0.41
C GLU A 7 12.74 -12.62 1.28
N GLN A 8 12.75 -11.48 1.97
CA GLN A 8 11.64 -11.03 2.79
C GLN A 8 10.57 -10.35 1.95
N ALA A 9 9.31 -10.60 2.28
CA ALA A 9 8.18 -9.96 1.63
C ALA A 9 8.01 -8.53 2.13
N LEU A 10 7.97 -7.55 1.22
CA LEU A 10 7.58 -6.18 1.56
C LEU A 10 6.11 -5.94 1.32
N ILE A 11 5.40 -5.66 2.41
CA ILE A 11 4.02 -5.21 2.45
C ILE A 11 4.03 -3.77 2.96
N SER A 12 3.34 -2.88 2.24
CA SER A 12 3.24 -1.48 2.63
C SER A 12 2.70 -1.35 4.05
N ARG A 13 3.31 -0.46 4.83
CA ARG A 13 3.14 -0.35 6.29
C ARG A 13 1.68 -0.21 6.71
N TYR A 14 0.85 0.43 5.89
CA TYR A 14 -0.56 0.65 6.19
C TYR A 14 -1.40 -0.65 6.22
N ALA A 15 -0.90 -1.74 5.64
CA ALA A 15 -1.63 -2.99 5.45
C ALA A 15 -1.20 -4.12 6.39
N LEU A 16 -0.19 -3.89 7.24
CA LEU A 16 0.35 -4.89 8.17
C LEU A 16 -0.63 -5.23 9.32
N GLY A 17 -1.45 -4.26 9.71
CA GLY A 17 -2.44 -4.42 10.78
C GLY A 17 -3.85 -4.70 10.26
N ARG A 18 -4.83 -4.36 11.11
CA ARG A 18 -6.25 -4.37 10.77
C ARG A 18 -6.56 -3.31 9.72
N ASP A 19 -7.52 -3.65 8.86
CA ASP A 19 -8.08 -2.78 7.84
C ASP A 19 -8.55 -1.44 8.43
N TYR A 20 -7.85 -0.37 8.06
CA TYR A 20 -8.09 1.00 8.51
C TYR A 20 -9.51 1.48 8.21
N HIS A 21 -10.15 0.97 7.15
CA HIS A 21 -11.54 1.30 6.84
C HIS A 21 -12.48 0.98 8.00
N LYS A 22 -12.28 -0.17 8.66
CA LYS A 22 -13.11 -0.59 9.80
C LYS A 22 -12.82 0.28 11.03
N VAL A 23 -11.55 0.54 11.29
CA VAL A 23 -11.08 1.31 12.45
C VAL A 23 -11.60 2.75 12.38
N LEU A 24 -11.30 3.47 11.29
CA LEU A 24 -11.68 4.87 11.12
C LEU A 24 -13.19 5.05 11.03
N ARG A 25 -13.89 4.23 10.23
CA ARG A 25 -15.35 4.32 10.11
C ARG A 25 -16.04 4.11 11.46
N GLY A 26 -15.52 3.21 12.29
CA GLY A 26 -16.00 3.00 13.66
C GLY A 26 -15.80 4.24 14.55
N ARG A 27 -14.62 4.87 14.48
CA ARG A 27 -14.29 6.10 15.24
C ARG A 27 -15.16 7.28 14.81
N LEU A 28 -15.27 7.52 13.50
CA LEU A 28 -16.07 8.62 12.96
C LEU A 28 -17.56 8.47 13.28
N ARG A 29 -18.10 7.26 13.24
CA ARG A 29 -19.49 7.00 13.70
C ARG A 29 -19.67 7.29 15.19
N ARG A 30 -18.70 6.96 16.04
CA ARG A 30 -18.75 7.32 17.46
C ARG A 30 -18.69 8.83 17.67
N LEU A 31 -17.87 9.54 16.89
CA LEU A 31 -17.81 10.99 16.91
C LEU A 31 -19.15 11.61 16.50
N ALA A 32 -19.76 11.17 15.40
CA ALA A 32 -21.06 11.66 14.97
C ALA A 32 -22.16 11.42 16.02
N LYS A 33 -22.19 10.25 16.67
CA LYS A 33 -23.11 9.97 17.78
C LYS A 33 -22.89 10.87 19.00
N ARG A 34 -21.63 11.22 19.29
CA ARG A 34 -21.32 12.18 20.37
C ARG A 34 -21.84 13.57 20.03
N ILE A 35 -21.68 14.02 18.78
CA ILE A 35 -22.26 15.29 18.33
C ILE A 35 -23.78 15.26 18.44
N GLU A 36 -24.42 14.18 17.97
CA GLU A 36 -25.88 13.99 18.03
C GLU A 36 -26.42 14.02 19.47
N ALA A 37 -25.68 13.46 20.43
CA ALA A 37 -26.04 13.51 21.84
C ALA A 37 -26.02 14.93 22.45
N GLU A 38 -25.19 15.83 21.91
CA GLU A 38 -25.05 17.21 22.41
C GLU A 38 -26.05 18.17 21.78
N ILE A 39 -26.35 18.02 20.48
CA ILE A 39 -27.13 19.02 19.72
C ILE A 39 -28.47 18.48 19.20
N GLY A 40 -28.75 17.20 19.40
CA GLY A 40 -29.87 16.50 18.79
C GLY A 40 -29.56 16.00 17.37
N SER A 41 -30.60 15.55 16.67
CA SER A 41 -30.46 14.94 15.35
C SER A 41 -29.95 15.94 14.31
N PHE A 42 -29.00 15.50 13.48
CA PHE A 42 -28.46 16.24 12.34
C PHE A 42 -28.13 15.28 11.21
N GLY A 43 -28.09 15.77 9.97
CA GLY A 43 -27.75 14.96 8.81
C GLY A 43 -26.24 14.71 8.73
N TYR A 44 -25.82 13.44 8.71
CA TYR A 44 -24.41 13.13 8.45
C TYR A 44 -24.17 11.84 7.66
N ARG A 45 -23.00 11.77 7.03
CA ARG A 45 -22.50 10.57 6.37
C ARG A 45 -20.99 10.43 6.54
N VAL A 46 -20.56 9.24 6.98
CA VAL A 46 -19.15 8.91 7.22
C VAL A 46 -18.54 8.24 5.98
N PHE A 47 -17.35 8.69 5.58
CA PHE A 47 -16.54 8.09 4.52
C PHE A 47 -15.10 7.85 4.97
N VAL A 48 -14.48 6.86 4.34
CA VAL A 48 -13.07 6.45 4.47
C VAL A 48 -12.73 5.72 3.17
N ASP A 49 -11.89 6.30 2.30
CA ASP A 49 -11.32 5.78 1.02
C ASP A 49 -12.30 5.19 -0.02
N SER A 50 -13.08 4.18 0.37
CA SER A 50 -14.04 3.41 -0.42
C SER A 50 -15.22 4.16 -1.08
N ALA A 51 -15.29 5.49 -0.98
CA ALA A 51 -16.36 6.30 -1.56
C ALA A 51 -15.82 7.20 -2.68
N PRO A 52 -16.68 7.68 -3.62
CA PRO A 52 -16.26 8.60 -4.68
C PRO A 52 -16.02 10.02 -4.13
N VAL A 53 -15.11 10.12 -3.17
CA VAL A 53 -14.74 11.33 -2.43
C VAL A 53 -13.24 11.52 -2.60
N LEU A 54 -12.83 12.71 -3.05
CA LEU A 54 -11.42 13.04 -3.17
C LEU A 54 -10.86 13.49 -1.81
N GLU A 55 -10.73 12.54 -0.89
CA GLU A 55 -10.39 12.74 0.54
C GLU A 55 -9.17 13.65 0.73
N LYS A 56 -8.09 13.42 -0.02
CA LYS A 56 -6.85 14.20 0.09
C LYS A 56 -7.08 15.69 -0.23
N ALA A 57 -7.89 16.00 -1.24
CA ALA A 57 -8.19 17.37 -1.61
C ALA A 57 -9.11 18.06 -0.59
N LEU A 58 -10.02 17.30 0.04
CA LEU A 58 -10.84 17.83 1.14
C LEU A 58 -9.99 18.09 2.38
N ALA A 59 -9.07 17.18 2.70
CA ALA A 59 -8.16 17.31 3.82
C ALA A 59 -7.21 18.51 3.67
N GLU A 60 -6.71 18.79 2.46
CA GLU A 60 -5.95 20.01 2.17
C GLU A 60 -6.80 21.27 2.41
N LYS A 61 -8.03 21.30 1.91
CA LYS A 61 -8.97 22.42 2.12
C LYS A 61 -9.35 22.62 3.58
N ALA A 62 -9.42 21.53 4.34
CA ALA A 62 -9.69 21.54 5.79
C ALA A 62 -8.44 21.86 6.63
N GLY A 63 -7.33 22.30 6.01
CA GLY A 63 -6.14 22.72 6.74
C GLY A 63 -5.35 21.59 7.41
N LEU A 64 -5.65 20.32 7.11
CA LEU A 64 -4.95 19.17 7.69
C LEU A 64 -3.52 19.02 7.16
N GLY A 65 -3.19 19.70 6.07
CA GLY A 65 -1.90 19.60 5.42
C GLY A 65 -1.88 20.20 4.01
N TRP A 66 -0.91 19.79 3.22
CA TRP A 66 -0.78 20.14 1.80
C TRP A 66 -0.54 18.90 0.95
N ILE A 67 -0.91 18.92 -0.32
CA ILE A 67 -0.58 17.81 -1.22
C ILE A 67 0.92 17.83 -1.56
N GLY A 68 1.60 16.71 -1.30
CA GLY A 68 2.99 16.50 -1.69
C GLY A 68 3.15 16.18 -3.17
N LYS A 69 4.35 16.36 -3.74
CA LYS A 69 4.62 16.05 -5.16
C LYS A 69 4.35 14.58 -5.53
N HIS A 70 4.40 13.67 -4.56
CA HIS A 70 3.98 12.27 -4.69
C HIS A 70 2.47 12.03 -4.53
N SER A 71 1.65 13.09 -4.52
CA SER A 71 0.17 13.05 -4.43
C SER A 71 -0.45 12.54 -3.12
N ASN A 72 0.33 12.34 -2.05
CA ASN A 72 -0.24 12.11 -0.70
C ASN A 72 -0.32 13.43 0.07
N LEU A 73 -1.29 13.51 0.98
CA LEU A 73 -1.36 14.62 1.93
C LEU A 73 -0.16 14.56 2.87
N LEU A 74 0.45 15.71 3.12
CA LEU A 74 1.53 15.90 4.08
C LEU A 74 1.06 16.83 5.18
N SER A 75 1.32 16.45 6.42
CA SER A 75 1.15 17.27 7.61
C SER A 75 2.53 17.63 8.17
N ARG A 76 2.62 18.84 8.73
CA ARG A 76 3.86 19.34 9.33
C ARG A 76 4.35 18.45 10.47
N ASP A 77 3.42 17.94 11.28
CA ASP A 77 3.72 17.21 12.52
C ASP A 77 3.63 15.69 12.37
N ALA A 78 3.02 15.19 11.30
CA ALA A 78 2.79 13.76 11.08
C ALA A 78 3.42 13.19 9.79
N GLY A 79 3.99 14.02 8.92
CA GLY A 79 4.46 13.57 7.62
C GLY A 79 3.30 13.14 6.73
N SER A 80 3.35 11.97 6.10
CA SER A 80 2.25 11.34 5.34
C SER A 80 1.75 10.03 5.95
N TRP A 81 2.27 9.63 7.12
CA TRP A 81 1.94 8.35 7.75
C TRP A 81 0.68 8.43 8.63
N PHE A 82 -0.45 8.74 8.01
CA PHE A 82 -1.76 8.75 8.66
C PHE A 82 -2.86 8.35 7.67
N PHE A 83 -4.03 8.01 8.21
CA PHE A 83 -5.22 7.71 7.43
C PHE A 83 -6.17 8.91 7.42
N LEU A 84 -6.92 9.04 6.33
CA LEU A 84 -7.97 10.05 6.18
C LEU A 84 -9.36 9.43 6.39
N GLY A 85 -10.30 10.29 6.78
CA GLY A 85 -11.70 9.95 6.84
C GLY A 85 -12.54 11.19 7.12
N GLU A 86 -13.76 11.19 6.59
CA GLU A 86 -14.60 12.39 6.52
C GLU A 86 -15.96 12.16 7.15
N ILE A 87 -16.51 13.22 7.72
CA ILE A 87 -17.93 13.31 8.08
C ILE A 87 -18.53 14.44 7.25
N TYR A 88 -19.38 14.07 6.30
CA TYR A 88 -20.25 15.03 5.62
C TYR A 88 -21.37 15.37 6.58
N THR A 89 -21.69 16.64 6.72
CA THR A 89 -22.66 17.13 7.69
C THR A 89 -23.45 18.31 7.13
N ASP A 90 -24.69 18.48 7.57
CA ASP A 90 -25.51 19.68 7.31
C ASP A 90 -25.30 20.79 8.35
N LEU A 91 -24.45 20.55 9.35
CA LEU A 91 -24.12 21.54 10.36
C LEU A 91 -23.36 22.73 9.74
N PRO A 92 -23.73 23.97 10.06
CA PRO A 92 -23.06 25.17 9.56
C PRO A 92 -21.77 25.46 10.34
N LEU A 93 -20.77 24.59 10.17
CA LEU A 93 -19.47 24.73 10.83
C LEU A 93 -18.62 25.84 10.18
N PRO A 94 -17.78 26.54 10.96
CA PRO A 94 -16.80 27.45 10.38
C PRO A 94 -15.84 26.68 9.45
N VAL A 95 -15.41 27.34 8.38
CA VAL A 95 -14.50 26.76 7.38
C VAL A 95 -13.06 27.10 7.74
N ASP A 96 -12.20 26.09 7.77
CA ASP A 96 -10.77 26.26 7.99
C ASP A 96 -10.04 26.86 6.78
N ALA A 97 -8.84 27.40 7.02
CA ALA A 97 -7.96 27.84 5.94
C ALA A 97 -7.16 26.64 5.39
N PRO A 98 -6.98 26.54 4.06
CA PRO A 98 -6.16 25.49 3.46
C PRO A 98 -4.70 25.54 3.94
N GLY A 99 -4.06 24.38 4.03
CA GLY A 99 -2.65 24.28 4.40
C GLY A 99 -1.72 24.86 3.35
N ALA A 100 -0.64 25.52 3.78
CA ALA A 100 0.38 26.05 2.89
C ALA A 100 1.27 24.91 2.34
N ASN A 101 1.64 24.96 1.06
CA ASN A 101 2.53 23.96 0.48
C ASN A 101 3.97 24.14 0.98
N HIS A 102 4.60 23.05 1.42
CA HIS A 102 5.97 23.06 1.92
C HIS A 102 6.91 22.09 1.20
N CYS A 103 6.59 21.66 -0.03
CA CYS A 103 7.52 20.86 -0.82
C CYS A 103 8.70 21.69 -1.37
N GLY A 104 8.50 22.97 -1.69
CA GLY A 104 9.50 23.82 -2.35
C GLY A 104 10.08 23.15 -3.60
N ASP A 105 11.39 23.26 -3.78
CA ASP A 105 12.12 22.68 -4.92
C ASP A 105 12.48 21.20 -4.75
N CYS A 106 12.10 20.56 -3.64
CA CYS A 106 12.39 19.14 -3.39
C CYS A 106 11.85 18.24 -4.50
N ARG A 107 12.64 17.28 -4.96
CA ARG A 107 12.27 16.30 -6.01
C ARG A 107 12.46 14.84 -5.61
N ARG A 108 12.90 14.55 -4.38
CA ARG A 108 13.26 13.20 -3.91
C ARG A 108 12.25 12.10 -4.28
N CYS A 109 10.96 12.32 -3.99
CA CYS A 109 9.94 11.32 -4.31
C CYS A 109 9.76 11.04 -5.81
N ILE A 110 10.03 12.03 -6.67
CA ILE A 110 10.02 11.87 -8.12
C ILE A 110 11.24 11.06 -8.55
N ASP A 111 12.41 11.47 -8.07
CA ASP A 111 13.70 10.92 -8.51
C ASP A 111 13.93 9.49 -7.96
N ASP A 112 13.38 9.15 -6.79
CA ASP A 112 13.54 7.83 -6.15
C ASP A 112 12.38 6.85 -6.44
N CYS A 113 11.41 7.23 -7.28
CA CYS A 113 10.30 6.33 -7.63
C CYS A 113 10.83 5.18 -8.52
N PRO A 114 10.78 3.90 -8.08
CA PRO A 114 11.50 2.83 -8.78
C PRO A 114 11.07 2.60 -10.24
N THR A 115 9.84 2.97 -10.56
CA THR A 115 9.23 2.78 -11.87
C THR A 115 8.96 4.09 -12.59
N ASP A 116 9.50 5.22 -12.12
CA ASP A 116 9.19 6.56 -12.65
C ASP A 116 7.69 6.83 -12.77
N ALA A 117 6.90 6.30 -11.82
CA ALA A 117 5.45 6.48 -11.84
C ALA A 117 5.05 7.94 -11.56
N ILE A 118 5.88 8.69 -10.86
CA ILE A 118 5.64 10.12 -10.61
C ILE A 118 6.23 10.92 -11.78
N VAL A 119 5.47 11.04 -12.85
CA VAL A 119 5.90 11.68 -14.12
C VAL A 119 6.04 13.22 -14.03
N GLY A 120 5.64 13.80 -12.90
CA GLY A 120 5.76 15.21 -12.60
C GLY A 120 5.17 15.54 -11.23
N PRO A 121 5.38 16.76 -10.71
CA PRO A 121 4.80 17.16 -9.43
C PRO A 121 3.27 16.98 -9.45
N TYR A 122 2.75 16.26 -8.45
CA TYR A 122 1.31 16.00 -8.27
C TYR A 122 0.68 15.10 -9.34
N ARG A 123 1.49 14.46 -10.19
CA ARG A 123 1.02 13.62 -11.30
C ARG A 123 1.65 12.24 -11.24
N VAL A 124 0.81 11.24 -10.97
CA VAL A 124 1.21 9.83 -10.88
C VAL A 124 0.56 9.05 -12.02
N ASP A 125 1.35 8.31 -12.80
CA ASP A 125 0.86 7.31 -13.74
C ASP A 125 0.61 5.99 -12.99
N ALA A 126 -0.67 5.72 -12.71
CA ALA A 126 -1.09 4.52 -11.99
C ALA A 126 -0.61 3.23 -12.68
N ARG A 127 -0.49 3.21 -14.01
CA ARG A 127 -0.08 2.03 -14.78
C ARG A 127 1.38 1.63 -14.52
N ARG A 128 2.18 2.54 -13.94
CA ARG A 128 3.56 2.29 -13.52
C ARG A 128 3.71 2.20 -12.00
N CYS A 129 2.76 2.72 -11.24
CA CYS A 129 2.85 2.76 -9.79
C CYS A 129 2.77 1.35 -9.19
N ILE A 130 3.83 0.93 -8.48
CA ILE A 130 3.91 -0.39 -7.83
C ILE A 130 2.69 -0.62 -6.91
N SER A 131 2.25 0.42 -6.20
CA SER A 131 1.07 0.33 -5.33
C SER A 131 -0.19 -0.05 -6.12
N TYR A 132 -0.46 0.63 -7.22
CA TYR A 132 -1.59 0.30 -8.09
C TYR A 132 -1.45 -1.10 -8.71
N LEU A 133 -0.27 -1.42 -9.23
CA LEU A 133 0.01 -2.71 -9.88
C LEU A 133 -0.21 -3.89 -8.92
N THR A 134 0.20 -3.75 -7.66
CA THR A 134 0.09 -4.83 -6.66
C THR A 134 -1.29 -4.93 -6.01
N ILE A 135 -2.07 -3.84 -5.95
CA ILE A 135 -3.34 -3.79 -5.21
C ILE A 135 -4.56 -3.85 -6.15
N GLU A 136 -4.59 -2.98 -7.16
CA GLU A 136 -5.78 -2.69 -7.96
C GLU A 136 -5.76 -3.37 -9.33
N SER A 137 -4.59 -3.46 -9.96
CA SER A 137 -4.48 -4.12 -11.27
C SER A 137 -4.83 -5.61 -11.18
N ARG A 138 -5.67 -6.07 -12.10
CA ARG A 138 -6.01 -7.49 -12.29
C ARG A 138 -5.31 -8.14 -13.48
N ASP A 139 -4.56 -7.34 -14.22
CA ASP A 139 -3.85 -7.77 -15.42
C ASP A 139 -2.44 -8.28 -15.10
N ALA A 140 -1.75 -8.77 -16.13
CA ALA A 140 -0.32 -9.04 -16.05
C ALA A 140 0.47 -7.77 -15.74
N ILE A 141 1.44 -7.89 -14.84
CA ILE A 141 2.39 -6.81 -14.60
C ILE A 141 3.27 -6.73 -15.85
N PRO A 142 3.42 -5.55 -16.50
CA PRO A 142 4.27 -5.41 -17.68
C PRO A 142 5.69 -5.91 -17.40
N GLU A 143 6.25 -6.75 -18.28
CA GLU A 143 7.55 -7.40 -18.06
C GLU A 143 8.66 -6.41 -17.73
N ALA A 144 8.70 -5.26 -18.41
CA ALA A 144 9.69 -4.20 -18.18
C ALA A 144 9.63 -3.59 -16.77
N LEU A 145 8.50 -3.72 -16.06
CA LEU A 145 8.33 -3.22 -14.69
C LEU A 145 8.65 -4.28 -13.64
N ARG A 146 8.56 -5.58 -13.96
CA ARG A 146 8.74 -6.67 -13.00
C ARG A 146 10.09 -6.61 -12.25
N PRO A 147 11.24 -6.36 -12.89
CA PRO A 147 12.52 -6.22 -12.18
C PRO A 147 12.55 -5.05 -11.19
N LEU A 148 11.83 -3.96 -11.51
CA LEU A 148 11.81 -2.73 -10.71
C LEU A 148 10.95 -2.84 -9.45
N MET A 149 10.11 -3.89 -9.35
CA MET A 149 9.26 -4.10 -8.18
C MET A 149 10.05 -4.53 -6.95
N GLY A 150 11.21 -5.15 -7.12
CA GLY A 150 11.98 -5.76 -6.03
C GLY A 150 11.14 -6.84 -5.34
N ASN A 151 11.14 -6.83 -4.01
CA ASN A 151 10.39 -7.74 -3.14
C ASN A 151 9.04 -7.16 -2.63
N ARG A 152 8.50 -6.11 -3.28
CA ARG A 152 7.21 -5.48 -2.91
C ARG A 152 6.04 -6.29 -3.43
N ILE A 153 5.28 -6.89 -2.53
CA ILE A 153 4.17 -7.79 -2.88
C ILE A 153 2.78 -7.19 -2.64
N PHE A 154 2.69 -6.10 -1.87
CA PHE A 154 1.43 -5.37 -1.65
C PHE A 154 1.70 -3.90 -1.28
N GLY A 155 1.31 -2.97 -2.14
CA GLY A 155 1.58 -1.55 -1.94
C GLY A 155 3.04 -1.16 -2.19
N CYS A 156 3.35 0.13 -2.06
CA CYS A 156 4.70 0.67 -2.18
C CYS A 156 4.81 1.94 -1.35
N ASP A 157 5.87 2.03 -0.55
CA ASP A 157 6.09 3.10 0.41
C ASP A 157 7.23 4.05 0.01
N ASP A 158 7.94 3.78 -1.09
CA ASP A 158 9.22 4.44 -1.41
C ASP A 158 9.11 5.96 -1.52
N CYS A 159 8.08 6.44 -2.22
CA CYS A 159 7.84 7.87 -2.37
C CYS A 159 7.56 8.60 -1.04
N GLN A 160 7.04 7.86 -0.04
CA GLN A 160 6.86 8.34 1.32
C GLN A 160 8.16 8.21 2.12
N LEU A 161 8.86 7.07 2.03
CA LEU A 161 10.09 6.81 2.77
C LEU A 161 11.19 7.85 2.48
N THR A 162 11.32 8.29 1.22
CA THR A 162 12.28 9.34 0.85
C THR A 162 11.81 10.77 1.18
N CYS A 163 10.51 10.96 1.48
CA CYS A 163 9.95 12.28 1.72
C CYS A 163 10.54 12.87 3.02
N PRO A 164 11.18 14.06 2.97
CA PRO A 164 11.87 14.62 4.13
C PRO A 164 10.92 15.00 5.28
N TRP A 165 9.62 15.17 4.98
CA TRP A 165 8.60 15.45 5.99
C TRP A 165 8.27 14.23 6.85
N ASN A 166 8.56 13.02 6.39
CA ASN A 166 8.32 11.80 7.18
C ASN A 166 9.29 11.60 8.33
N ARG A 167 10.35 12.44 8.44
CA ARG A 167 11.18 12.50 9.65
C ARG A 167 10.41 12.99 10.89
N PHE A 168 9.28 13.68 10.68
CA PHE A 168 8.42 14.18 11.77
C PHE A 168 7.34 13.18 12.18
N ALA A 169 7.12 12.14 11.38
CA ALA A 169 6.15 11.12 11.69
C ALA A 169 6.57 10.32 12.92
N ARG A 170 5.59 9.87 13.70
CA ARG A 170 5.79 9.03 14.88
C ARG A 170 5.13 7.67 14.66
N PRO A 171 5.73 6.57 15.14
CA PRO A 171 5.05 5.28 15.17
C PRO A 171 3.69 5.40 15.86
N SER A 172 2.69 4.76 15.26
CA SER A 172 1.35 4.72 15.85
C SER A 172 1.35 3.79 17.07
N GLU A 173 0.76 4.25 18.17
CA GLU A 173 0.49 3.42 19.36
C GLU A 173 -0.82 2.63 19.22
N GLU A 174 -1.56 2.80 18.12
CA GLU A 174 -2.82 2.09 17.88
C GLU A 174 -2.60 0.58 17.75
N PRO A 175 -3.19 -0.25 18.65
CA PRO A 175 -3.03 -1.70 18.61
C PRO A 175 -3.58 -2.33 17.32
N ASP A 176 -4.69 -1.80 16.80
CA ASP A 176 -5.29 -2.28 15.55
C ASP A 176 -4.35 -2.11 14.34
N PHE A 177 -3.32 -1.24 14.41
CA PHE A 177 -2.37 -1.01 13.31
C PHE A 177 -1.04 -1.73 13.49
N GLN A 178 -0.84 -2.47 14.58
CA GLN A 178 0.37 -3.27 14.75
C GLN A 178 0.37 -4.46 13.78
N PRO A 179 1.56 -4.92 13.32
CA PRO A 179 1.67 -6.07 12.45
C PRO A 179 0.95 -7.31 12.99
N ARG A 180 0.28 -8.03 12.10
CA ARG A 180 -0.42 -9.28 12.40
C ARG A 180 0.12 -10.41 11.55
N HIS A 181 0.00 -11.64 12.06
CA HIS A 181 0.30 -12.87 11.33
C HIS A 181 1.75 -12.96 10.80
N GLY A 182 2.70 -12.24 11.41
CA GLY A 182 4.11 -12.24 11.01
C GLY A 182 4.38 -11.61 9.64
N LEU A 183 3.44 -10.81 9.12
CA LEU A 183 3.53 -10.22 7.78
C LEU A 183 4.69 -9.22 7.62
N ASP A 184 5.26 -8.73 8.72
CA ASP A 184 6.43 -7.86 8.77
C ASP A 184 7.77 -8.61 8.74
N THR A 185 7.76 -9.92 8.93
CA THR A 185 8.97 -10.77 8.94
C THR A 185 8.91 -11.94 7.96
N ALA A 186 7.76 -12.19 7.32
CA ALA A 186 7.54 -13.33 6.46
C ALA A 186 8.42 -13.31 5.21
N THR A 187 8.88 -14.50 4.80
CA THR A 187 9.62 -14.68 3.55
C THR A 187 8.68 -14.82 2.36
N LEU A 188 9.17 -14.52 1.17
CA LEU A 188 8.43 -14.70 -0.08
C LEU A 188 7.99 -16.15 -0.28
N ALA A 189 8.87 -17.11 0.00
CA ALA A 189 8.59 -18.54 -0.17
C ALA A 189 7.47 -19.03 0.77
N GLU A 190 7.49 -18.60 2.04
CA GLU A 190 6.42 -18.92 3.01
C GLU A 190 5.06 -18.40 2.54
N LEU A 191 5.00 -17.14 2.11
CA LEU A 191 3.75 -16.53 1.66
C LEU A 191 3.24 -17.09 0.33
N PHE A 192 4.14 -17.55 -0.54
CA PHE A 192 3.79 -18.21 -1.81
C PHE A 192 3.20 -19.62 -1.62
N ALA A 193 3.58 -20.27 -0.52
CA ALA A 193 3.11 -21.61 -0.15
C ALA A 193 1.68 -21.62 0.40
N TRP A 194 1.15 -20.46 0.83
CA TRP A 194 -0.23 -20.36 1.33
C TRP A 194 -1.23 -20.92 0.32
N SER A 195 -2.19 -21.72 0.80
CA SER A 195 -3.38 -22.06 0.01
C SER A 195 -4.32 -20.86 -0.10
N GLU A 196 -5.33 -20.93 -0.98
CA GLU A 196 -6.36 -19.89 -1.05
C GLU A 196 -7.12 -19.77 0.29
N GLU A 197 -7.42 -20.90 0.93
CA GLU A 197 -8.06 -20.95 2.24
C GLU A 197 -7.20 -20.27 3.32
N GLU A 198 -5.89 -20.56 3.35
CA GLU A 198 -4.97 -19.92 4.28
C GLU A 198 -4.87 -18.42 4.01
N PHE A 199 -4.71 -18.01 2.74
CA PHE A 199 -4.70 -16.60 2.36
C PHE A 199 -5.96 -15.88 2.86
N LEU A 200 -7.14 -16.44 2.60
CA LEU A 200 -8.40 -15.87 3.05
C LEU A 200 -8.42 -15.75 4.57
N SER A 201 -8.15 -16.84 5.30
CA SER A 201 -8.14 -16.85 6.76
C SER A 201 -7.16 -15.83 7.37
N ARG A 202 -5.90 -15.84 6.94
CA ARG A 202 -4.82 -14.97 7.44
C ARG A 202 -5.03 -13.49 7.13
N THR A 203 -5.68 -13.18 6.02
CA THR A 203 -5.93 -11.79 5.60
C THR A 203 -7.32 -11.29 6.00
N GLU A 204 -8.06 -12.04 6.84
CA GLU A 204 -9.37 -11.61 7.31
C GLU A 204 -9.31 -10.27 8.05
N GLY A 205 -10.06 -9.30 7.52
CA GLY A 205 -10.09 -7.95 8.07
C GLY A 205 -8.79 -7.18 7.87
N SER A 206 -7.97 -7.55 6.89
CA SER A 206 -6.85 -6.74 6.37
C SER A 206 -7.20 -6.14 5.00
N ALA A 207 -6.58 -5.01 4.67
CA ALA A 207 -6.65 -4.40 3.35
C ALA A 207 -6.05 -5.30 2.25
N ILE A 208 -5.19 -6.26 2.62
CA ILE A 208 -4.52 -7.19 1.67
C ILE A 208 -5.52 -7.95 0.81
N ARG A 209 -6.71 -8.29 1.35
CA ARG A 209 -7.76 -8.99 0.59
C ARG A 209 -8.16 -8.27 -0.70
N ARG A 210 -7.92 -6.96 -0.81
CA ARG A 210 -8.18 -6.19 -2.04
C ARG A 210 -7.43 -6.75 -3.24
N THR A 211 -6.24 -7.34 -3.09
CA THR A 211 -5.48 -7.90 -4.23
C THR A 211 -6.06 -9.23 -4.73
N GLY A 212 -6.76 -9.98 -3.85
CA GLY A 212 -7.21 -11.34 -4.11
C GLY A 212 -6.05 -12.37 -4.17
N TYR A 213 -6.37 -13.66 -4.06
CA TYR A 213 -5.35 -14.72 -3.98
C TYR A 213 -4.52 -14.85 -5.27
N VAL A 214 -5.15 -14.71 -6.43
CA VAL A 214 -4.44 -14.71 -7.72
C VAL A 214 -3.46 -13.52 -7.82
N GLY A 215 -3.89 -12.32 -7.41
CA GLY A 215 -3.02 -11.13 -7.39
C GLY A 215 -1.88 -11.28 -6.40
N TRP A 216 -2.14 -11.87 -5.23
CA TRP A 216 -1.14 -12.22 -4.23
C TRP A 216 -0.03 -13.11 -4.80
N LEU A 217 -0.39 -14.24 -5.41
CA LEU A 217 0.57 -15.14 -6.03
C LEU A 217 1.31 -14.46 -7.20
N ARG A 218 0.60 -13.73 -8.06
CA ARG A 218 1.22 -12.97 -9.18
C ARG A 218 2.32 -12.04 -8.67
N ASN A 219 2.04 -11.26 -7.62
CA ASN A 219 3.00 -10.31 -7.08
C ASN A 219 4.20 -11.01 -6.44
N ILE A 220 3.97 -12.09 -5.70
CA ILE A 220 5.06 -12.85 -5.07
C ILE A 220 5.92 -13.57 -6.12
N ALA A 221 5.33 -14.08 -7.21
CA ALA A 221 6.11 -14.67 -8.30
C ALA A 221 7.09 -13.65 -8.91
N VAL A 222 6.66 -12.39 -9.09
CA VAL A 222 7.57 -11.31 -9.52
C VAL A 222 8.71 -11.11 -8.52
N ALA A 223 8.39 -11.03 -7.23
CA ALA A 223 9.38 -10.84 -6.19
C ALA A 223 10.38 -12.00 -6.10
N LEU A 224 9.91 -13.26 -6.23
CA LEU A 224 10.77 -14.45 -6.28
C LEU A 224 11.67 -14.46 -7.51
N GLY A 225 11.22 -13.93 -8.65
CA GLY A 225 12.05 -13.74 -9.84
C GLY A 225 13.12 -12.66 -9.67
N ASN A 226 12.96 -11.76 -8.69
CA ASN A 226 13.93 -10.71 -8.38
C ASN A 226 14.98 -11.11 -7.33
N VAL A 227 14.87 -12.32 -6.75
CA VAL A 227 15.95 -12.91 -5.94
C VAL A 227 17.16 -13.15 -6.83
N GLU A 228 18.36 -12.81 -6.33
CA GLU A 228 19.60 -12.91 -7.10
C GLU A 228 19.90 -14.37 -7.48
N PRO A 229 20.08 -14.69 -8.79
CA PRO A 229 20.41 -16.05 -9.22
C PRO A 229 21.75 -16.51 -8.60
N GLY A 230 21.75 -17.70 -8.02
CA GLY A 230 22.93 -18.27 -7.36
C GLY A 230 23.17 -17.79 -5.93
N SER A 231 22.32 -16.91 -5.37
CA SER A 231 22.34 -16.61 -3.93
C SER A 231 21.88 -17.83 -3.10
N ASP A 232 22.14 -17.80 -1.79
CA ASP A 232 21.72 -18.86 -0.86
C ASP A 232 20.19 -19.08 -0.88
N GLU A 233 19.41 -18.05 -1.22
CA GLU A 233 17.95 -18.05 -1.27
C GLU A 233 17.39 -18.47 -2.64
N SER A 234 18.19 -18.47 -3.70
CA SER A 234 17.78 -18.80 -5.06
C SER A 234 17.15 -20.20 -5.15
N GLY A 235 17.71 -21.19 -4.45
CA GLY A 235 17.15 -22.55 -4.42
C GLY A 235 15.73 -22.61 -3.83
N ALA A 236 15.48 -21.88 -2.75
CA ALA A 236 14.15 -21.78 -2.15
C ALA A 236 13.17 -21.05 -3.08
N ALA A 237 13.61 -20.00 -3.76
CA ALA A 237 12.80 -19.28 -4.73
C ALA A 237 12.38 -20.16 -5.90
N VAL A 238 13.32 -20.87 -6.52
CA VAL A 238 13.06 -21.82 -7.62
C VAL A 238 12.14 -22.95 -7.18
N GLY A 239 12.35 -23.51 -5.98
CA GLY A 239 11.47 -24.54 -5.42
C GLY A 239 10.03 -24.07 -5.25
N ALA A 240 9.85 -22.88 -4.68
CA ALA A 240 8.53 -22.27 -4.50
C ALA A 240 7.83 -22.02 -5.84
N LEU A 241 8.54 -21.44 -6.82
CA LEU A 241 8.03 -21.18 -8.18
C LEU A 241 7.62 -22.47 -8.90
N THR A 242 8.45 -23.50 -8.84
CA THR A 242 8.19 -24.81 -9.46
C THR A 242 6.88 -25.43 -8.95
N GLY A 243 6.60 -25.28 -7.65
CA GLY A 243 5.35 -25.77 -7.04
C GLY A 243 4.06 -25.13 -7.57
N ARG A 244 4.14 -24.08 -8.39
CA ARG A 244 2.98 -23.38 -8.98
C ARG A 244 2.97 -23.36 -10.51
N LEU A 245 3.84 -24.12 -11.18
CA LEU A 245 3.90 -24.20 -12.65
C LEU A 245 2.55 -24.55 -13.29
N ASP A 246 1.80 -25.46 -12.67
CA ASP A 246 0.50 -25.95 -13.16
C ASP A 246 -0.71 -25.27 -12.49
N HIS A 247 -0.52 -24.11 -11.86
CA HIS A 247 -1.60 -23.38 -11.21
C HIS A 247 -2.74 -23.08 -12.21
N PRO A 248 -4.04 -23.21 -11.86
CA PRO A 248 -5.15 -23.08 -12.81
C PRO A 248 -5.26 -21.69 -13.46
N SER A 249 -4.81 -20.63 -12.78
CA SER A 249 -4.77 -19.28 -13.33
C SER A 249 -3.61 -19.09 -14.32
N GLU A 250 -3.92 -18.75 -15.57
CA GLU A 250 -2.94 -18.39 -16.60
C GLU A 250 -2.03 -17.24 -16.17
N LEU A 251 -2.60 -16.23 -15.52
CA LEU A 251 -1.87 -15.09 -14.99
C LEU A 251 -0.76 -15.51 -14.02
N VAL A 252 -1.03 -16.46 -13.12
CA VAL A 252 -0.03 -16.99 -12.19
C VAL A 252 1.05 -17.75 -12.95
N ARG A 253 0.66 -18.64 -13.87
CA ARG A 253 1.62 -19.44 -14.65
C ARG A 253 2.58 -18.57 -15.45
N GLU A 254 2.07 -17.52 -16.10
CA GLU A 254 2.89 -16.55 -16.86
C GLU A 254 3.97 -15.91 -15.98
N HIS A 255 3.60 -15.44 -14.79
CA HIS A 255 4.54 -14.76 -13.88
C HIS A 255 5.53 -15.75 -13.25
N VAL A 256 5.09 -16.98 -12.97
CA VAL A 256 5.96 -18.07 -12.50
C VAL A 256 6.98 -18.45 -13.57
N GLN A 257 6.57 -18.59 -14.83
CA GLN A 257 7.46 -18.91 -15.94
C GLN A 257 8.51 -17.81 -16.15
N TRP A 258 8.07 -16.54 -16.17
CA TRP A 258 8.99 -15.40 -16.23
C TRP A 258 9.99 -15.40 -15.06
N ALA A 259 9.53 -15.70 -13.85
CA ALA A 259 10.39 -15.73 -12.68
C ALA A 259 11.42 -16.87 -12.74
N LEU A 260 11.03 -18.06 -13.18
CA LEU A 260 11.93 -19.20 -13.38
C LEU A 260 12.99 -18.93 -14.45
N GLU A 261 12.62 -18.24 -15.54
CA GLU A 261 13.56 -17.85 -16.59
C GLU A 261 14.71 -16.99 -16.03
N ARG A 262 14.42 -16.10 -15.08
CA ARG A 262 15.44 -15.25 -14.44
C ARG A 262 16.46 -16.03 -13.61
N HIS A 263 16.11 -17.23 -13.15
CA HIS A 263 16.99 -18.11 -12.39
C HIS A 263 17.79 -19.07 -13.27
N ARG A 264 17.57 -19.06 -14.60
CA ARG A 264 18.43 -19.81 -15.53
C ARG A 264 19.76 -19.07 -15.62
N ILE A 265 20.79 -19.69 -15.05
CA ILE A 265 22.17 -19.26 -15.20
C ILE A 265 22.64 -19.78 -16.56
N ASP A 266 22.94 -18.87 -17.48
CA ASP A 266 23.71 -19.17 -18.69
C ASP A 266 25.17 -19.49 -18.36
#